data_AF-A0A3G2TAL0-F1
#
_entry.id   AF-A0A3G2TAL0-F1
#
_cell.length_a   1.000
_cell.length_b   1.000
_cell.length_c   1.000
_cell.angle_alpha   90.00
_cell.angle_beta   90.00
_cell.angle_gamma   90.00
#
_symmetry.space_group_name_H-M   'P 1'
#
loop_
_entity.id
_entity.type
_entity.pdbx_description
1 polymer ?
#
loop_
_entity_poly.entity_id
_entity_poly.type
_entity_poly.pdbx_seq_one_letter_code
_entity_poly.pdbx_strand_id
1 'polypeptide(L)'
;MTNVIANTVNFVKKTLHGAEAGHDWFHTERVWKLANQIARTEDCNQTVVQLAALLHDIADPKFHNGDENLALQISRDFLESEAVNDTITEQVLFIIKHLSFKNRGDAPAELPLELKIVQDADRLDAIGAIGIARTFNFGGYKNNLMYDPDIPPKLNMDKEAYKKSNGTTINHFYEKLLLLKDLMHTQKARSMAEERHAFMQTFLHQFYKEWSVAEAGQPADN
;
A
#
# COMPACT_ATOMS: atom_id res chain seq x y z
N MET A 1 -0.39 -27.76 -18.45
CA MET A 1 -1.07 -26.90 -17.47
C MET A 1 -0.42 -25.54 -17.55
N THR A 2 -1.14 -24.55 -18.07
CA THR A 2 -0.72 -23.14 -18.08
C THR A 2 -0.49 -22.72 -16.64
N ASN A 3 0.69 -22.16 -16.35
CA ASN A 3 0.96 -21.60 -15.03
C ASN A 3 0.27 -20.23 -14.97
N VAL A 4 -1.00 -20.21 -14.56
CA VAL A 4 -1.83 -19.00 -14.51
C VAL A 4 -1.11 -17.85 -13.80
N ILE A 5 -0.37 -18.12 -12.72
CA ILE A 5 0.38 -17.09 -12.00
C ILE A 5 1.46 -16.46 -12.88
N ALA A 6 2.21 -17.26 -13.65
CA ALA A 6 3.22 -16.75 -14.57
C ALA A 6 2.59 -15.93 -15.71
N ASN A 7 1.42 -16.34 -16.20
CA ASN A 7 0.68 -15.59 -17.20
C ASN A 7 0.18 -14.26 -16.64
N THR A 8 -0.34 -14.23 -15.41
CA THR A 8 -0.74 -13.01 -14.70
C THR A 8 0.44 -12.06 -14.53
N VAL A 9 1.62 -12.56 -14.13
CA VAL A 9 2.85 -11.75 -14.04
C VAL A 9 3.16 -11.06 -15.37
N ASN A 10 3.12 -11.80 -16.48
CA ASN A 10 3.40 -11.24 -17.81
C ASN A 10 2.34 -10.22 -18.24
N PHE A 11 1.08 -10.53 -17.98
CA PHE A 11 -0.04 -9.63 -18.25
C PHE A 11 0.12 -8.30 -17.50
N VAL A 12 0.31 -8.36 -16.19
CA VAL A 12 0.48 -7.17 -15.34
C VAL A 12 1.70 -6.36 -15.75
N LYS A 13 2.85 -7.00 -16.02
CA LYS A 13 4.05 -6.33 -16.53
C LYS A 13 3.78 -5.54 -17.81
N LYS A 14 3.03 -6.14 -18.74
CA LYS A 14 2.69 -5.51 -20.01
C LYS A 14 1.71 -4.36 -19.82
N THR A 15 0.69 -4.55 -18.98
CA THR A 15 -0.35 -3.54 -18.73
C THR A 15 0.20 -2.33 -17.99
N LEU A 16 1.08 -2.53 -17.00
CA LEU A 16 1.71 -1.46 -16.23
C LEU A 16 2.96 -0.87 -16.90
N HIS A 17 3.27 -1.26 -18.14
CA HIS A 17 4.42 -0.72 -18.86
C HIS A 17 4.23 0.77 -19.15
N GLY A 18 5.11 1.61 -18.58
CA GLY A 18 5.01 3.07 -18.70
C GLY A 18 4.04 3.72 -17.70
N ALA A 19 3.55 2.97 -16.71
CA ALA A 19 2.84 3.54 -15.57
C ALA A 19 3.75 4.49 -14.75
N GLU A 20 3.16 5.44 -14.02
CA GLU A 20 3.90 6.39 -13.19
C GLU A 20 4.69 5.70 -12.05
N ALA A 21 5.75 6.36 -11.59
CA ALA A 21 6.80 5.85 -10.67
C ALA A 21 6.34 5.40 -9.26
N GLY A 22 5.03 5.34 -9.00
CA GLY A 22 4.44 4.87 -7.74
C GLY A 22 3.58 3.61 -7.87
N HIS A 23 3.11 3.27 -9.07
CA HIS A 23 2.22 2.14 -9.35
C HIS A 23 2.74 1.29 -10.51
N ASP A 24 4.06 1.23 -10.62
CA ASP A 24 4.75 0.40 -11.59
C ASP A 24 4.69 -1.08 -11.22
N TRP A 25 5.16 -1.92 -12.15
CA TRP A 25 5.34 -3.34 -11.94
C TRP A 25 6.08 -3.66 -10.61
N PHE A 26 7.04 -2.83 -10.19
CA PHE A 26 7.87 -3.14 -9.04
C PHE A 26 7.11 -3.02 -7.71
N HIS A 27 6.15 -2.09 -7.61
CA HIS A 27 5.23 -2.08 -6.47
C HIS A 27 4.43 -3.38 -6.40
N THR A 28 3.73 -3.73 -7.48
CA THR A 28 2.93 -4.96 -7.55
C THR A 28 3.76 -6.22 -7.28
N GLU A 29 4.99 -6.28 -7.80
CA GLU A 29 5.90 -7.38 -7.55
C GLU A 29 6.29 -7.52 -6.07
N ARG A 30 6.58 -6.41 -5.38
CA ARG A 30 6.89 -6.44 -3.94
C ARG A 30 5.69 -6.86 -3.14
N VAL A 31 4.50 -6.31 -3.42
CA VAL A 31 3.24 -6.70 -2.76
C VAL A 31 2.96 -8.19 -2.96
N TRP A 32 3.06 -8.70 -4.19
CA TRP A 32 2.89 -10.12 -4.48
C TRP A 32 3.88 -11.00 -3.71
N LYS A 33 5.17 -10.63 -3.68
CA LYS A 33 6.18 -11.37 -2.91
C LYS A 33 5.93 -11.34 -1.40
N LEU A 34 5.49 -10.21 -0.86
CA LEU A 34 5.12 -10.07 0.56
C LEU A 34 3.88 -10.90 0.90
N ALA A 35 2.85 -10.85 0.06
CA ALA A 35 1.64 -11.63 0.21
C ALA A 35 1.97 -13.13 0.21
N ASN A 36 2.86 -13.59 -0.68
CA ASN A 36 3.33 -14.98 -0.69
C ASN A 36 4.11 -15.38 0.56
N GLN A 37 4.90 -14.47 1.13
CA GLN A 37 5.63 -14.75 2.37
C GLN A 37 4.69 -14.89 3.56
N ILE A 38 3.65 -14.06 3.64
CA ILE A 38 2.63 -14.12 4.68
C ILE A 38 1.76 -15.36 4.49
N ALA A 39 1.27 -15.61 3.28
CA ALA A 39 0.38 -16.74 2.99
C ALA A 39 1.00 -18.09 3.34
N ARG A 40 2.33 -18.26 3.29
CA ARG A 40 3.01 -19.49 3.71
C ARG A 40 2.88 -19.80 5.21
N THR A 41 2.49 -18.84 6.03
CA THR A 41 2.28 -19.02 7.47
C THR A 41 0.81 -19.16 7.85
N GLU A 42 -0.10 -19.14 6.87
CA GLU A 42 -1.54 -19.08 7.07
C GLU A 42 -2.24 -20.21 6.29
N ASP A 43 -3.33 -20.75 6.82
CA ASP A 43 -4.14 -21.77 6.11
C ASP A 43 -5.13 -21.07 5.17
N CYS A 44 -4.66 -20.73 3.97
CA CYS A 44 -5.39 -19.94 2.98
C CYS A 44 -5.22 -20.45 1.55
N ASN A 45 -6.07 -19.97 0.64
CA ASN A 45 -5.95 -20.25 -0.78
C ASN A 45 -4.83 -19.41 -1.42
N GLN A 46 -3.65 -20.03 -1.58
CA GLN A 46 -2.47 -19.41 -2.17
C GLN A 46 -2.69 -18.86 -3.59
N THR A 47 -3.55 -19.51 -4.39
CA THR A 47 -3.82 -19.07 -5.76
C THR A 47 -4.61 -17.76 -5.74
N VAL A 48 -5.62 -17.66 -4.88
CA VAL A 48 -6.42 -16.44 -4.70
C VAL A 48 -5.54 -15.29 -4.21
N VAL A 49 -4.70 -15.52 -3.19
CA VAL A 49 -3.76 -14.49 -2.68
C VAL A 49 -2.84 -13.99 -3.78
N GLN A 50 -2.23 -14.90 -4.55
CA GLN A 50 -1.30 -14.53 -5.61
C GLN A 50 -1.97 -13.73 -6.72
N LEU A 51 -3.11 -14.20 -7.22
CA LEU A 51 -3.85 -13.52 -8.29
C LEU A 51 -4.34 -12.16 -7.84
N ALA A 52 -4.92 -12.05 -6.65
CA ALA A 52 -5.37 -10.79 -6.10
C ALA A 52 -4.22 -9.81 -5.88
N ALA A 53 -3.09 -10.25 -5.32
CA ALA A 53 -1.93 -9.38 -5.12
C ALA A 53 -1.30 -8.92 -6.46
N LEU A 54 -1.34 -9.73 -7.52
CA LEU A 54 -0.85 -9.32 -8.83
C LEU A 54 -1.81 -8.35 -9.55
N LEU A 55 -3.12 -8.47 -9.33
CA LEU A 55 -4.14 -7.71 -10.06
C LEU A 55 -4.66 -6.48 -9.30
N HIS A 56 -4.36 -6.32 -8.00
CA HIS A 56 -4.98 -5.28 -7.16
C HIS A 56 -4.86 -3.84 -7.68
N ASP A 57 -3.74 -3.52 -8.31
CA ASP A 57 -3.40 -2.18 -8.80
C ASP A 57 -3.38 -2.10 -10.34
N ILE A 58 -4.02 -3.06 -11.04
CA ILE A 58 -3.99 -3.14 -12.51
C ILE A 58 -4.61 -1.92 -13.22
N ALA A 59 -5.51 -1.20 -12.54
CA ALA A 59 -6.10 0.05 -13.00
C ALA A 59 -6.50 0.94 -11.81
N ASP A 60 -5.58 1.77 -11.30
CA ASP A 60 -5.88 2.70 -10.20
C ASP A 60 -6.81 3.85 -10.71
N PRO A 61 -8.00 4.04 -10.11
CA PRO A 61 -8.97 5.06 -10.53
C PRO A 61 -8.41 6.48 -10.59
N LYS A 62 -7.35 6.79 -9.83
CA LYS A 62 -6.66 8.10 -9.88
C LYS A 62 -6.16 8.46 -11.28
N PHE A 63 -5.89 7.47 -12.12
CA PHE A 63 -5.34 7.64 -13.47
C PHE A 63 -6.31 7.24 -14.58
N HIS A 64 -7.49 6.72 -14.21
CA HIS A 64 -8.52 6.28 -15.15
C HIS A 64 -9.83 7.07 -14.95
N ASN A 65 -9.72 8.40 -14.85
CA ASN A 65 -10.86 9.32 -14.72
C ASN A 65 -11.81 8.98 -13.55
N GLY A 66 -11.31 8.34 -12.50
CA GLY A 66 -12.12 7.91 -11.37
C GLY A 66 -12.96 6.66 -11.63
N ASP A 67 -12.69 5.89 -12.68
CA ASP A 67 -13.38 4.61 -12.92
C ASP A 67 -12.93 3.55 -11.92
N GLU A 68 -13.76 3.34 -10.89
CA GLU A 68 -13.52 2.37 -9.82
C GLU A 68 -13.85 0.91 -10.23
N ASN A 69 -14.48 0.70 -11.38
CA ASN A 69 -14.85 -0.63 -11.88
C ASN A 69 -13.84 -1.19 -12.89
N LEU A 70 -13.00 -0.35 -13.48
CA LEU A 70 -12.07 -0.76 -14.53
C LEU A 70 -11.12 -1.89 -14.08
N ALA A 71 -10.59 -1.81 -12.85
CA ALA A 71 -9.73 -2.85 -12.30
C ALA A 71 -10.45 -4.20 -12.19
N LEU A 72 -11.72 -4.20 -11.80
CA LEU A 72 -12.54 -5.41 -11.68
C LEU A 72 -12.85 -6.00 -13.05
N GLN A 73 -13.18 -5.16 -14.03
CA GLN A 73 -13.45 -5.60 -15.39
C GLN A 73 -12.20 -6.23 -16.04
N ILE A 74 -11.07 -5.52 -16.03
CA ILE A 74 -9.81 -6.01 -16.59
C ILE A 74 -9.39 -7.34 -15.93
N SER A 75 -9.54 -7.43 -14.61
CA SER A 75 -9.21 -8.64 -13.86
C SER A 75 -10.13 -9.80 -14.23
N ARG A 76 -11.44 -9.56 -14.35
CA ARG A 76 -12.41 -10.59 -14.75
C ARG A 76 -12.10 -11.11 -16.16
N ASP A 77 -11.99 -10.21 -17.13
CA ASP A 77 -11.73 -10.55 -18.53
C ASP A 77 -10.44 -11.38 -18.67
N PHE A 78 -9.39 -10.99 -17.94
CA PHE A 78 -8.13 -11.74 -17.93
C PHE A 78 -8.28 -13.13 -17.30
N LEU A 79 -8.91 -13.24 -16.12
CA LEU A 79 -9.08 -14.53 -15.42
C LEU A 79 -9.96 -15.51 -16.21
N GLU A 80 -11.00 -15.02 -16.88
CA GLU A 80 -11.85 -15.81 -17.78
C GLU A 80 -11.04 -16.28 -19.01
N SER A 81 -10.18 -15.42 -19.58
CA SER A 81 -9.31 -15.80 -20.71
C SER A 81 -8.30 -16.90 -20.35
N GLU A 82 -7.91 -16.99 -19.08
CA GLU A 82 -7.02 -18.02 -18.54
C GLU A 82 -7.77 -19.28 -18.04
N ALA A 83 -9.09 -19.33 -18.25
CA ALA A 83 -9.99 -20.41 -17.79
C ALA A 83 -9.90 -20.68 -16.26
N VAL A 84 -9.72 -19.62 -15.47
CA VAL A 84 -9.79 -19.71 -14.00
C VAL A 84 -11.23 -19.96 -13.58
N ASN A 85 -11.44 -20.91 -12.66
CA ASN A 85 -12.76 -21.25 -12.17
C ASN A 85 -13.44 -20.04 -11.50
N ASP A 86 -14.73 -19.86 -11.77
CA ASP A 86 -15.58 -18.78 -11.24
C ASP A 86 -15.44 -18.57 -9.74
N THR A 87 -15.31 -19.63 -8.94
CA THR A 87 -15.14 -19.52 -7.48
C THR A 87 -13.88 -18.73 -7.12
N ILE A 88 -12.76 -19.03 -7.78
CA ILE A 88 -11.49 -18.31 -7.57
C ILE A 88 -11.61 -16.89 -8.13
N THR A 89 -12.22 -16.75 -9.31
CA THR A 89 -12.43 -15.45 -9.95
C THR A 89 -13.21 -14.50 -9.04
N GLU A 90 -14.36 -14.93 -8.49
CA GLU A 90 -15.16 -14.10 -7.58
C GLU A 90 -14.41 -13.77 -6.29
N GLN A 91 -13.63 -14.70 -5.73
CA GLN A 91 -12.79 -14.43 -4.56
C GLN A 91 -11.72 -13.37 -4.85
N VAL A 92 -11.06 -13.45 -6.00
CA VAL A 92 -10.05 -12.46 -6.42
C VAL A 92 -10.69 -11.08 -6.62
N LEU A 93 -11.82 -11.01 -7.34
CA LEU A 93 -12.52 -9.75 -7.59
C LEU A 93 -13.05 -9.13 -6.30
N PHE A 94 -13.52 -9.95 -5.35
CA PHE A 94 -13.89 -9.50 -4.01
C PHE A 94 -12.69 -8.85 -3.31
N ILE A 95 -11.52 -9.48 -3.33
CA ILE A 95 -10.32 -8.92 -2.69
C ILE A 95 -9.93 -7.59 -3.34
N ILE A 96 -9.89 -7.51 -4.68
CA ILE A 96 -9.56 -6.27 -5.42
C ILE A 96 -10.54 -5.15 -5.05
N LYS A 97 -11.84 -5.44 -5.01
CA LYS A 97 -12.88 -4.47 -4.64
C LYS A 97 -12.69 -3.92 -3.22
N HIS A 98 -12.30 -4.77 -2.28
CA HIS A 98 -12.24 -4.43 -0.84
C HIS A 98 -10.82 -4.14 -0.33
N LEU A 99 -9.81 -4.13 -1.20
CA LEU A 99 -8.44 -3.74 -0.85
C LEU A 99 -8.33 -2.26 -0.54
N SER A 100 -9.00 -1.41 -1.34
CA SER A 100 -8.94 0.04 -1.13
C SER A 100 -9.62 0.43 0.18
N PHE A 101 -8.98 1.36 0.92
CA PHE A 101 -9.50 1.92 2.17
C PHE A 101 -10.89 2.56 1.98
N LYS A 102 -11.28 2.89 0.73
CA LYS A 102 -12.55 3.52 0.43
C LYS A 102 -13.76 2.60 0.66
N ASN A 103 -13.61 1.29 0.44
CA ASN A 103 -14.70 0.32 0.45
C ASN A 103 -14.78 -0.50 1.76
N ARG A 104 -14.08 -0.04 2.81
CA ARG A 104 -14.12 -0.65 4.15
C ARG A 104 -15.52 -0.60 4.79
N GLY A 105 -16.34 0.40 4.44
CA GLY A 105 -17.71 0.52 4.95
C GLY A 105 -18.68 -0.53 4.41
N ASP A 106 -18.37 -1.09 3.24
CA ASP A 106 -19.19 -2.12 2.58
C ASP A 106 -18.61 -3.53 2.77
N ALA A 107 -17.51 -3.64 3.51
CA ALA A 107 -16.87 -4.92 3.77
C ALA A 107 -17.65 -5.70 4.84
N PRO A 108 -17.72 -7.05 4.73
CA PRO A 108 -18.35 -7.88 5.75
C PRO A 108 -17.66 -7.69 7.10
N ALA A 109 -18.42 -7.92 8.18
CA ALA A 109 -17.91 -7.81 9.55
C ALA A 109 -16.68 -8.69 9.80
N GLU A 110 -16.63 -9.85 9.15
CA GLU A 110 -15.46 -10.73 9.11
C GLU A 110 -14.84 -10.75 7.72
N LEU A 111 -13.62 -10.22 7.60
CA LEU A 111 -12.88 -10.23 6.36
C LEU A 111 -12.29 -11.63 6.08
N PRO A 112 -12.38 -12.13 4.82
CA PRO A 112 -11.66 -13.32 4.40
C PRO A 112 -10.16 -13.23 4.69
N LEU A 113 -9.54 -14.36 5.00
CA LEU A 113 -8.13 -14.43 5.35
C LEU A 113 -7.24 -13.97 4.18
N GLU A 114 -7.59 -14.32 2.96
CA GLU A 114 -6.88 -13.89 1.75
C GLU A 114 -6.91 -12.37 1.57
N LEU A 115 -8.04 -11.72 1.87
CA LEU A 115 -8.13 -10.25 1.86
C LEU A 115 -7.21 -9.63 2.93
N LYS A 116 -7.21 -10.18 4.14
CA LYS A 116 -6.33 -9.73 5.24
C LYS A 116 -4.86 -9.82 4.83
N ILE A 117 -4.46 -10.93 4.19
CA ILE A 117 -3.09 -11.16 3.73
C ILE A 117 -2.67 -10.14 2.67
N VAL A 118 -3.50 -9.92 1.64
CA VAL A 118 -3.14 -8.96 0.58
C VAL A 118 -3.15 -7.52 1.12
N GLN A 119 -4.07 -7.19 2.02
CA GLN A 119 -4.07 -5.89 2.72
C GLN A 119 -2.81 -5.67 3.56
N ASP A 120 -2.36 -6.69 4.29
CA ASP A 120 -1.11 -6.62 5.05
C ASP A 120 0.09 -6.41 4.13
N ALA A 121 0.16 -7.14 3.01
CA ALA A 121 1.25 -7.04 2.04
C ALA A 121 1.35 -5.64 1.41
N ASP A 122 0.22 -5.06 0.99
CA ASP A 122 0.16 -3.70 0.45
C ASP A 122 0.57 -2.65 1.50
N ARG A 123 0.03 -2.76 2.72
CA ARG A 123 0.40 -1.85 3.83
C ARG A 123 1.88 -1.94 4.20
N LEU A 124 2.47 -3.14 4.15
CA LEU A 124 3.89 -3.32 4.40
C LEU A 124 4.73 -2.55 3.36
N ASP A 125 4.37 -2.58 2.07
CA ASP A 125 5.10 -1.83 1.03
C ASP A 125 5.01 -0.31 1.19
N ALA A 126 3.98 0.18 1.90
CA ALA A 126 3.81 1.59 2.22
C ALA A 126 4.70 2.09 3.39
N ILE A 127 5.39 1.20 4.12
CA ILE A 127 6.21 1.56 5.29
C ILE A 127 7.67 1.11 5.16
N GLY A 128 8.52 1.59 6.08
CA GLY A 128 9.96 1.34 6.05
C GLY A 128 10.69 2.20 5.02
N ALA A 129 11.88 1.77 4.59
CA ALA A 129 12.71 2.54 3.65
C ALA A 129 12.01 2.85 2.32
N ILE A 130 11.29 1.86 1.76
CA ILE A 130 10.50 2.05 0.53
C ILE A 130 9.32 3.02 0.79
N GLY A 131 8.65 2.89 1.93
CA GLY A 131 7.59 3.81 2.34
C GLY A 131 8.07 5.26 2.43
N ILE A 132 9.26 5.49 3.02
CA ILE A 132 9.90 6.82 3.07
C ILE A 132 10.12 7.35 1.65
N ALA A 133 10.79 6.59 0.79
CA ALA A 133 11.11 7.02 -0.56
C ALA A 133 9.85 7.34 -1.38
N ARG A 134 8.83 6.48 -1.32
CA ARG A 134 7.54 6.68 -2.00
C ARG A 134 6.82 7.94 -1.50
N THR A 135 6.87 8.20 -0.19
CA THR A 135 6.23 9.35 0.44
C THR A 135 6.84 10.66 -0.05
N PHE A 136 8.17 10.77 -0.09
CA PHE A 136 8.84 11.96 -0.63
C PHE A 136 8.70 12.10 -2.15
N ASN A 137 8.73 10.99 -2.91
CA ASN A 137 8.52 11.02 -4.35
C ASN A 137 7.12 11.56 -4.70
N PHE A 138 6.08 11.04 -4.04
CA PHE A 138 4.71 11.51 -4.24
C PHE A 138 4.49 12.94 -3.71
N GLY A 139 5.10 13.28 -2.58
CA GLY A 139 5.10 14.65 -2.04
C GLY A 139 5.68 15.65 -3.05
N GLY A 140 6.81 15.31 -3.67
CA GLY A 140 7.42 16.11 -4.74
C GLY A 140 6.53 16.24 -5.98
N TYR A 141 5.92 15.15 -6.45
CA TYR A 141 4.96 15.18 -7.56
C TYR A 141 3.75 16.08 -7.27
N LYS A 142 3.25 16.09 -6.03
CA LYS A 142 2.17 16.97 -5.58
C LYS A 142 2.62 18.38 -5.20
N ASN A 143 3.91 18.67 -5.27
CA ASN A 143 4.53 19.92 -4.83
C ASN A 143 4.17 20.27 -3.37
N ASN A 144 4.10 19.25 -2.50
CA ASN A 144 3.90 19.44 -1.08
C ASN A 144 5.21 19.90 -0.42
N LEU A 145 5.10 20.76 0.60
CA LEU A 145 6.23 21.04 1.48
C LEU A 145 6.74 19.73 2.10
N MET A 146 8.07 19.60 2.19
CA MET A 146 8.67 18.46 2.89
C MET A 146 8.25 18.49 4.36
N TYR A 147 8.45 19.63 5.02
CA TYR A 147 8.11 19.87 6.41
C TYR A 147 7.92 21.37 6.66
N ASP A 148 7.08 21.71 7.64
CA ASP A 148 6.83 23.06 8.13
C ASP A 148 6.52 22.93 9.64
N PRO A 149 7.34 23.52 10.54
CA PRO A 149 7.15 23.40 11.98
C PRO A 149 5.86 24.08 12.49
N ASP A 150 5.33 25.07 11.75
CA ASP A 150 4.11 25.78 12.11
C ASP A 150 2.83 25.05 11.67
N ILE A 151 2.98 23.96 10.90
CA ILE A 151 1.87 23.12 10.41
C ILE A 151 1.92 21.76 11.13
N PRO A 152 1.21 21.59 12.27
CA PRO A 152 1.19 20.32 12.99
C PRO A 152 0.45 19.21 12.21
N PRO A 153 0.77 17.93 12.45
CA PRO A 153 0.04 16.81 11.86
C PRO A 153 -1.40 16.77 12.37
N LYS A 154 -2.34 16.46 11.48
CA LYS A 154 -3.77 16.35 11.83
C LYS A 154 -4.12 14.90 12.17
N LEU A 155 -4.19 14.62 13.47
CA LEU A 155 -4.60 13.29 13.94
C LEU A 155 -6.12 13.11 13.83
N ASN A 156 -6.57 11.89 13.55
CA ASN A 156 -7.99 11.51 13.52
C ASN A 156 -8.83 12.20 12.43
N MET A 157 -8.24 12.47 11.25
CA MET A 157 -9.00 12.97 10.12
C MET A 157 -10.01 11.94 9.62
N ASP A 158 -11.22 12.40 9.29
CA ASP A 158 -12.11 11.59 8.47
C ASP A 158 -11.58 11.48 7.02
N LYS A 159 -12.18 10.57 6.25
CA LYS A 159 -11.76 10.24 4.89
C LYS A 159 -11.80 11.45 3.94
N GLU A 160 -12.79 12.32 4.09
CA GLU A 160 -12.98 13.47 3.19
C GLU A 160 -12.04 14.62 3.55
N ALA A 161 -11.82 14.84 4.84
CA ALA A 161 -10.80 15.75 5.34
C ALA A 161 -9.40 15.30 4.91
N TYR A 162 -9.09 14.00 5.01
CA TYR A 162 -7.79 13.46 4.61
C TYR A 162 -7.49 13.66 3.12
N LYS A 163 -8.47 13.39 2.23
CA LYS A 163 -8.29 13.59 0.78
C LYS A 163 -8.05 15.05 0.38
N LYS A 164 -8.61 15.99 1.15
CA LYS A 164 -8.48 17.44 0.93
C LYS A 164 -7.34 18.07 1.73
N SER A 165 -6.56 17.26 2.45
CA SER A 165 -5.46 17.74 3.28
C SER A 165 -4.31 18.24 2.41
N ASN A 166 -3.94 19.52 2.59
CA ASN A 166 -2.70 20.08 2.07
C ASN A 166 -1.60 20.05 3.15
N GLY A 167 -1.43 18.88 3.79
CA GLY A 167 -0.41 18.67 4.80
C GLY A 167 1.01 18.59 4.21
N THR A 168 2.01 18.55 5.09
CA THR A 168 3.40 18.34 4.69
C THR A 168 3.71 16.86 4.48
N THR A 169 4.78 16.57 3.76
CA THR A 169 5.25 15.20 3.51
C THR A 169 5.61 14.49 4.81
N ILE A 170 6.23 15.19 5.76
CA ILE A 170 6.54 14.66 7.10
C ILE A 170 5.27 14.42 7.92
N ASN A 171 4.27 15.31 7.86
CA ASN A 171 3.01 15.08 8.59
C ASN A 171 2.32 13.78 8.15
N HIS A 172 2.45 13.39 6.88
CA HIS A 172 1.91 12.14 6.37
C HIS A 172 2.40 10.89 7.14
N PHE A 173 3.61 10.93 7.70
CA PHE A 173 4.12 9.85 8.54
C PHE A 173 3.23 9.65 9.78
N TYR A 174 2.86 10.73 10.45
CA TYR A 174 2.04 10.68 11.66
C TYR A 174 0.55 10.48 11.36
N GLU A 175 0.07 11.09 10.28
CA GLU A 175 -1.32 11.02 9.88
C GLU A 175 -1.71 9.63 9.34
N LYS A 176 -0.74 8.85 8.84
CA LYS A 176 -1.00 7.54 8.26
C LYS A 176 0.07 6.49 8.52
N LEU A 177 1.31 6.72 8.08
CA LEU A 177 2.29 5.63 7.90
C LEU A 177 2.65 4.93 9.22
N LEU A 178 2.85 5.70 10.29
CA LEU A 178 3.17 5.19 11.62
C LEU A 178 1.98 4.47 12.28
N LEU A 179 0.76 4.66 11.78
CA LEU A 179 -0.44 3.98 12.27
C LEU A 179 -0.62 2.61 11.61
N LEU A 180 0.03 2.35 10.47
CA LEU A 180 -0.21 1.15 9.67
C LEU A 180 0.22 -0.14 10.39
N LYS A 181 1.22 -0.09 11.27
CA LYS A 181 1.69 -1.28 11.98
C LYS A 181 0.61 -1.90 12.87
N ASP A 182 -0.25 -1.07 13.48
CA ASP A 182 -1.31 -1.50 14.40
C ASP A 182 -2.55 -1.99 13.63
N LEU A 183 -2.59 -1.77 12.31
CA LEU A 183 -3.65 -2.23 11.43
C LEU A 183 -3.33 -3.58 10.77
N MET A 184 -2.19 -4.20 11.09
CA MET A 184 -1.80 -5.49 10.52
C MET A 184 -2.67 -6.63 11.07
N HIS A 185 -3.13 -7.51 10.19
CA HIS A 185 -4.04 -8.60 10.50
C HIS A 185 -3.32 -9.86 10.98
N THR A 186 -2.28 -10.27 10.25
CA THR A 186 -1.54 -11.52 10.48
C THR A 186 -0.37 -11.30 11.42
N GLN A 187 0.02 -12.36 12.16
CA GLN A 187 1.16 -12.27 13.07
C GLN A 187 2.47 -12.06 12.30
N LYS A 188 2.60 -12.68 11.11
CA LYS A 188 3.77 -12.51 10.25
C LYS A 188 3.91 -11.07 9.78
N ALA A 189 2.82 -10.43 9.35
CA ALA A 189 2.86 -9.03 8.92
C ALA A 189 3.17 -8.08 10.08
N ARG A 190 2.61 -8.29 11.27
CA ARG A 190 2.94 -7.50 12.47
C ARG A 190 4.44 -7.50 12.76
N SER A 191 5.06 -8.68 12.73
CA SER A 191 6.50 -8.81 12.95
C SER A 191 7.32 -8.02 11.93
N MET A 192 6.94 -8.06 10.65
CA MET A 192 7.62 -7.30 9.58
C MET A 192 7.35 -5.80 9.68
N ALA A 193 6.15 -5.41 10.14
CA ALA A 193 5.77 -4.02 10.29
C ALA A 193 6.51 -3.34 11.43
N GLU A 194 6.79 -4.02 12.55
CA GLU A 194 7.57 -3.45 13.66
C GLU A 194 8.99 -3.04 13.22
N GLU A 195 9.68 -3.89 12.46
CA GLU A 195 11.01 -3.57 11.91
C GLU A 195 10.95 -2.34 11.00
N ARG A 196 9.99 -2.31 10.07
CA ARG A 196 9.81 -1.20 9.13
C ARG A 196 9.41 0.10 9.84
N HIS A 197 8.58 0.01 10.88
CA HIS A 197 8.17 1.12 11.71
C HIS A 197 9.35 1.73 12.47
N ALA A 198 10.17 0.89 13.12
CA ALA A 198 11.37 1.33 13.84
C ALA A 198 12.35 2.08 12.92
N PHE A 199 12.50 1.62 11.66
CA PHE A 199 13.30 2.32 10.67
C PHE A 199 12.75 3.71 10.33
N MET A 200 11.42 3.85 10.16
CA MET A 200 10.79 5.16 9.91
C MET A 200 10.96 6.12 11.10
N GLN A 201 10.86 5.63 12.33
CA GLN A 201 11.12 6.44 13.51
C GLN A 201 12.58 6.92 13.57
N THR A 202 13.52 6.04 13.21
CA THR A 202 14.94 6.40 13.11
C THR A 202 15.18 7.48 12.05
N PHE A 203 14.57 7.32 10.87
CA PHE A 203 14.61 8.32 9.81
C PHE A 203 14.04 9.66 10.28
N LEU A 204 12.86 9.69 10.90
CA LEU A 204 12.25 10.93 11.39
C LEU A 204 13.11 11.60 12.45
N HIS A 205 13.67 10.84 13.38
CA HIS A 205 14.60 11.38 14.39
C HIS A 205 15.80 12.06 13.73
N GLN A 206 16.42 11.40 12.76
CA GLN A 206 17.55 11.95 12.01
C GLN A 206 17.13 13.18 11.20
N PHE A 207 15.99 13.13 10.52
CA PHE A 207 15.43 14.23 9.75
C PHE A 207 15.27 15.49 10.61
N TYR A 208 14.67 15.40 11.81
CA TYR A 208 14.50 16.57 12.67
C TYR A 208 15.81 17.11 13.22
N LYS A 209 16.79 16.25 13.50
CA LYS A 209 18.12 16.67 13.93
C LYS A 209 18.83 17.46 12.83
N GLU A 210 18.69 17.05 11.57
CA GLU A 210 19.22 17.77 10.42
C GLU A 210 18.45 19.06 10.14
N TRP A 211 17.12 19.02 10.28
CA TRP A 211 16.25 20.18 10.02
C TRP A 211 16.44 21.31 11.02
N SER A 212 16.57 21.00 12.31
CA SER A 212 16.72 22.02 13.36
C SER A 212 18.09 22.69 13.35
N VAL A 213 19.06 22.16 12.59
CA VAL A 213 20.48 22.59 12.55
C VAL A 213 20.91 23.06 13.94
N ALA A 214 21.03 22.14 14.89
CA ALA A 214 21.63 22.50 16.17
C ALA A 214 23.03 23.05 15.90
N GLU A 215 23.23 24.36 16.10
CA GLU A 215 24.55 24.97 16.03
C GLU A 215 25.46 24.22 17.01
N ALA A 216 26.56 23.67 16.49
CA ALA A 216 27.60 23.11 17.32
C ALA A 216 28.23 24.26 18.13
N GLY A 217 27.67 24.56 19.31
CA GLY A 217 28.28 25.52 20.23
C GLY A 217 27.36 26.42 21.07
N GLN A 218 26.03 26.34 20.98
CA GLN A 218 25.18 27.09 21.91
C GLN A 218 24.77 26.21 23.10
N PRO A 219 25.04 26.63 24.36
CA PRO A 219 24.55 25.91 25.53
C PRO A 219 23.02 25.91 25.49
N ALA A 220 22.42 24.79 25.87
CA ALA A 220 20.99 24.75 26.17
C ALA A 220 20.74 25.68 27.36
N ASP A 221 20.23 26.88 27.09
CA ASP A 221 19.74 27.77 28.14
C ASP A 221 18.37 27.25 28.63
N ASN A 222 18.44 26.67 29.84
CA ASN A 222 17.45 26.53 30.93
C ASN A 222 15.98 26.25 30.59
#